data_AF-A0AAA9ZJM6-F1
#
_entry.id   AF-A0AAA9ZJM6-F1
#
_cell.length_a   1.000
_cell.length_b   1.000
_cell.length_c   1.000
_cell.angle_alpha   90.00
_cell.angle_beta   90.00
_cell.angle_gamma   90.00
#
_symmetry.space_group_name_H-M   'P 1'
#
loop_
_entity.id
_entity.type
_entity.pdbx_description
1 polymer ?
#
loop_
_entity_poly.entity_id
_entity_poly.type
_entity_poly.pdbx_seq_one_letter_code
_entity_poly.pdbx_strand_id
1 'polypeptide(L)'
;MTSFYDEAHTALLTSLRDHERDLFAMMKNDCQLHTHIDSINEAFFGYQESRNLQILEGIKAFPGMLLLVNRVVEFVLRSFNCAKSPDEKEMIGSSFEIMDNSFQMLLDRSSQRSTNVSIDKKTMLKALWKALHSSAAFLENYAYWILDNYKTRLDTVKQLSICLRTFVMIMLNCCHRGAIEATGVAFGRVIKKICTLKGRLVVRNDHRNRQAKSIVELAEKIFRTLIRLELQGNDFRRCRGYLWMIHNFIKGDTDNNAERSYLRIYIEVNRLPLLQSGMIAEATDKISVIQLHQLNLMVREATLNETILEYIDDLMIIALERFKSTDWPIRNAALQLYSSIVTKLVGQRQQCSDPDCDWLPVYVSLNELIFKLVKANKYILKELRSTDRVSTPFLILVLEFLSKVEYRVYNVLGQKSIIVEYRSLMWRYLRHENDQVRTLAATCFTQLHDFYDEIPRLMENLIICFFTARRNENFRYGLLKVIQFMVRKRLSNARLVFGKEFDREEYLEQLRHLVAKYCPLDDGIRASYRLRCHLLDLLLYLGFKRMDSIVVDQVFNRLAPNNFGLNVYLMRTNALYNKNLDSSVLSSQQQVMEYEVVIEGDEKGDDLEED
;
A
#
# COMPACT_ATOMS: atom_id res chain seq x y z
N MET A 1 41.84 26.95 -5.56
CA MET A 1 40.90 26.28 -4.63
C MET A 1 40.64 27.10 -3.37
N THR A 2 41.63 27.48 -2.56
CA THR A 2 41.39 28.29 -1.34
C THR A 2 40.76 29.66 -1.63
N SER A 3 41.28 30.40 -2.63
CA SER A 3 40.70 31.69 -3.05
C SER A 3 39.26 31.56 -3.55
N PHE A 4 38.94 30.52 -4.33
CA PHE A 4 37.57 30.24 -4.78
C PHE A 4 36.66 29.87 -3.60
N TYR A 5 37.16 29.10 -2.63
CA TYR A 5 36.41 28.78 -1.41
C TYR A 5 36.03 30.06 -0.65
N ASP A 6 37.00 30.96 -0.42
CA ASP A 6 36.77 32.18 0.34
C ASP A 6 35.75 33.10 -0.37
N GLU A 7 35.82 33.18 -1.69
CA GLU A 7 34.86 33.89 -2.53
C GLU A 7 33.46 33.27 -2.44
N ALA A 8 33.33 31.96 -2.67
CA ALA A 8 32.05 31.25 -2.62
C ALA A 8 31.41 31.30 -1.21
N HIS A 9 32.22 31.17 -0.16
CA HIS A 9 31.76 31.30 1.22
C HIS A 9 31.26 32.71 1.51
N THR A 10 32.00 33.74 1.08
CA THR A 10 31.61 35.15 1.27
C THR A 10 30.34 35.47 0.49
N ALA A 11 30.22 35.00 -0.75
CA ALA A 11 29.05 35.18 -1.60
C ALA A 11 27.80 34.55 -0.96
N LEU A 12 27.87 33.27 -0.56
CA LEU A 12 26.74 32.60 0.08
C LEU A 12 26.37 33.24 1.42
N LEU A 13 27.36 33.63 2.24
CA LEU A 13 27.10 34.29 3.52
C LEU A 13 26.44 35.65 3.36
N THR A 14 26.86 36.42 2.36
CA THR A 14 26.29 37.73 2.04
C THR A 14 24.86 37.56 1.55
N SER A 15 24.65 36.68 0.57
CA SER A 15 23.32 36.33 0.05
C SER A 15 22.38 35.88 1.17
N LEU A 16 22.82 35.00 2.07
CA LEU A 16 22.02 34.56 3.22
C LEU A 16 21.63 35.72 4.14
N ARG A 17 22.56 36.62 4.47
CA ARG A 17 22.27 37.78 5.32
C ARG A 17 21.24 38.71 4.68
N ASP A 18 21.28 38.87 3.37
CA ASP A 18 20.31 39.69 2.66
C ASP A 18 18.93 39.02 2.63
N HIS A 19 18.85 37.70 2.46
CA HIS A 19 17.60 36.94 2.59
C HIS A 19 17.03 36.96 4.02
N GLU A 20 17.90 36.92 5.04
CA GLU A 20 17.51 37.05 6.45
C GLU A 20 16.90 38.43 6.75
N ARG A 21 17.31 39.47 6.02
CA ARG A 21 16.77 40.83 6.14
C ARG A 21 15.43 40.99 5.41
N ASP A 22 15.38 40.60 4.14
CA ASP A 22 14.19 40.72 3.31
C ASP A 22 14.18 39.63 2.23
N LEU A 23 13.58 38.48 2.56
CA LEU A 23 13.47 37.34 1.65
C LEU A 23 12.77 37.73 0.34
N PHE A 24 11.66 38.46 0.42
CA PHE A 24 10.85 38.75 -0.76
C PHE A 24 11.57 39.71 -1.71
N ALA A 25 12.20 40.77 -1.18
CA ALA A 25 12.98 41.69 -1.99
C ALA A 25 14.15 40.99 -2.70
N MET A 26 14.83 40.06 -2.03
CA MET A 26 15.96 39.33 -2.63
C MET A 26 15.54 38.40 -3.76
N MET A 27 14.37 37.79 -3.66
CA MET A 27 13.88 36.91 -4.72
C MET A 27 13.50 37.65 -6.01
N LYS A 28 13.15 38.94 -5.95
CA LYS A 28 12.93 39.76 -7.15
C LYS A 28 14.22 40.20 -7.84
N ASN A 29 15.35 40.17 -7.13
CA ASN A 29 16.64 40.61 -7.66
C ASN A 29 17.47 39.45 -8.25
N ASP A 30 16.87 38.30 -8.54
CA ASP A 30 17.51 37.07 -9.04
C ASP A 30 18.66 36.50 -8.19
N CYS A 31 18.88 37.04 -6.99
CA CYS A 31 19.85 36.52 -6.03
C CYS A 31 19.25 35.30 -5.32
N GLN A 32 19.51 34.10 -5.83
CA GLN A 32 18.93 32.87 -5.27
C GLN A 32 19.94 32.09 -4.41
N LEU A 33 19.53 31.60 -3.24
CA LEU A 33 20.41 30.81 -2.37
C LEU A 33 20.84 29.48 -3.01
N HIS A 34 19.95 28.83 -3.77
CA HIS A 34 20.21 27.53 -4.37
C HIS A 34 21.33 27.57 -5.41
N THR A 35 21.43 28.64 -6.21
CA THR A 35 22.47 28.78 -7.24
C THR A 35 23.86 28.84 -6.64
N HIS A 36 24.04 29.54 -5.52
CA HIS A 36 25.30 29.59 -4.78
C HIS A 36 25.69 28.21 -4.26
N ILE A 37 24.72 27.46 -3.69
CA ILE A 37 24.97 26.11 -3.17
C ILE A 37 25.30 25.14 -4.30
N ASP A 38 24.60 25.23 -5.43
CA ASP A 38 24.87 24.39 -6.61
C ASP A 38 26.27 24.65 -7.17
N SER A 39 26.68 25.92 -7.30
CA SER A 39 28.05 26.28 -7.71
C SER A 39 29.12 25.73 -6.76
N ILE A 40 28.87 25.80 -5.44
CA ILE A 40 29.73 25.17 -4.43
C ILE A 40 29.78 23.66 -4.65
N ASN A 41 28.62 23.03 -4.84
CA ASN A 41 28.50 21.59 -5.00
C ASN A 41 29.25 21.09 -6.25
N GLU A 42 29.09 21.78 -7.38
CA GLU A 42 29.78 21.50 -8.63
C GLU A 42 31.30 21.70 -8.50
N ALA A 43 31.74 22.82 -7.92
CA ALA A 43 33.16 23.11 -7.78
C ALA A 43 33.90 22.12 -6.88
N PHE A 44 33.28 21.66 -5.79
CA PHE A 44 33.94 20.73 -4.85
C PHE A 44 33.72 19.26 -5.19
N PHE A 45 32.57 18.89 -5.76
CA PHE A 45 32.17 17.48 -5.93
C PHE A 45 31.81 17.09 -7.37
N GLY A 46 31.81 18.02 -8.32
CA GLY A 46 31.45 17.79 -9.73
C GLY A 46 32.49 17.01 -10.53
N TYR A 47 33.75 16.97 -10.09
CA TYR A 47 34.83 16.23 -10.73
C TYR A 47 35.05 14.89 -10.03
N GLN A 48 35.06 13.77 -10.76
CA GLN A 48 35.28 12.44 -10.13
C GLN A 48 36.64 12.35 -9.42
N GLU A 49 37.65 13.04 -9.93
CA GLU A 49 38.98 13.13 -9.33
C GLU A 49 38.95 13.91 -8.01
N SER A 50 38.08 14.92 -7.83
CA SER A 50 38.03 15.74 -6.61
C SER A 50 37.52 15.00 -5.37
N ARG A 51 36.77 13.90 -5.54
CA ARG A 51 36.35 13.03 -4.44
C ARG A 51 37.52 12.26 -3.80
N ASN A 52 38.59 12.04 -4.54
CA ASN A 52 39.82 11.35 -4.09
C ASN A 52 40.94 12.32 -3.69
N LEU A 53 40.77 13.62 -3.92
CA LEU A 53 41.84 14.60 -3.70
C LEU A 53 41.99 14.94 -2.21
N GLN A 54 43.20 14.68 -1.69
CA GLN A 54 43.73 15.27 -0.45
C GLN A 54 43.67 16.82 -0.45
N ILE A 55 43.39 17.45 -1.59
CA ILE A 55 43.22 18.91 -1.74
C ILE A 55 42.10 19.43 -0.83
N LEU A 56 40.98 18.69 -0.68
CA LEU A 56 39.91 19.09 0.24
C LEU A 56 40.32 18.97 1.71
N GLU A 57 41.22 18.04 2.06
CA GLU A 57 41.76 17.92 3.42
C GLU A 57 42.62 19.12 3.81
N GLY A 58 43.30 19.74 2.84
CA GLY A 58 44.12 20.94 3.02
C GLY A 58 43.32 22.25 3.22
N ILE A 59 42.04 22.28 2.84
CA ILE A 59 41.17 23.45 3.02
C ILE A 59 40.60 23.41 4.44
N LYS A 60 41.35 23.98 5.41
CA LYS A 60 40.90 24.12 6.82
C LYS A 60 39.51 24.76 6.96
N ALA A 61 39.08 25.53 5.96
CA ALA A 61 37.82 26.23 5.95
C ALA A 61 36.62 25.37 5.51
N PHE A 62 36.82 24.21 4.88
CA PHE A 62 35.73 23.35 4.38
C PHE A 62 34.63 22.98 5.40
N PRO A 63 34.94 22.73 6.69
CA PRO A 63 33.91 22.55 7.73
C PRO A 63 33.03 23.80 7.95
N GLY A 64 33.57 24.99 7.68
CA GLY A 64 32.83 26.26 7.71
C GLY A 64 31.74 26.32 6.65
N MET A 65 31.95 25.73 5.47
CA MET A 65 30.93 25.65 4.43
C MET A 65 29.75 24.76 4.85
N LEU A 66 30.04 23.62 5.50
CA LEU A 66 28.98 22.78 6.07
C LEU A 66 28.12 23.55 7.08
N LEU A 67 28.76 24.34 7.95
CA LEU A 67 28.03 25.18 8.91
C LEU A 67 27.20 26.26 8.22
N LEU A 68 27.72 26.87 7.14
CA LEU A 68 27.00 27.87 6.36
C LEU A 68 25.79 27.28 5.65
N VAL A 69 25.92 26.12 5.00
CA VAL A 69 24.80 25.39 4.38
C VAL A 69 23.76 24.98 5.43
N ASN A 70 24.20 24.52 6.61
CA ASN A 70 23.26 24.25 7.71
C ASN A 70 22.49 25.51 8.14
N ARG A 71 23.14 26.68 8.17
CA ARG A 71 22.48 27.97 8.43
C ARG A 71 21.45 28.34 7.37
N VAL A 72 21.71 28.04 6.09
CA VAL A 72 20.74 28.21 5.01
C VAL A 72 19.51 27.33 5.26
N VAL A 73 19.71 26.06 5.62
CA VAL A 73 18.60 25.15 5.94
C VAL A 73 17.79 25.65 7.13
N GLU A 74 18.45 26.10 8.20
CA GLU A 74 17.77 26.69 9.37
C GLU A 74 16.94 27.91 8.98
N PHE A 75 17.49 28.81 8.16
CA PHE A 75 16.78 29.97 7.66
C PHE A 75 15.54 29.55 6.86
N VAL A 76 15.69 28.66 5.87
CA VAL A 76 14.57 28.22 5.03
C VAL A 76 13.45 27.58 5.86
N LEU A 77 13.79 26.71 6.81
CA LEU A 77 12.80 26.06 7.66
C LEU A 77 12.14 27.05 8.62
N ARG A 78 12.86 28.06 9.12
CA ARG A 78 12.25 29.17 9.87
C ARG A 78 11.29 29.98 9.00
N SER A 79 11.63 30.22 7.74
CA SER A 79 10.75 30.91 6.79
C SER A 79 9.47 30.13 6.51
N PHE A 80 9.52 28.80 6.42
CA PHE A 80 8.31 27.97 6.26
C PHE A 80 7.41 27.89 7.49
N ASN A 81 7.94 28.23 8.67
CA ASN A 81 7.29 27.94 9.94
C ASN A 81 7.19 29.17 10.86
N CYS A 82 7.39 30.39 10.36
CA CYS A 82 7.41 31.58 11.19
C CYS A 82 6.03 31.93 11.76
N ALA A 83 4.95 31.43 11.15
CA ALA A 83 3.58 31.55 11.63
C ALA A 83 3.16 30.49 12.66
N LYS A 84 4.02 29.52 13.00
CA LYS A 84 3.70 28.52 14.04
C LYS A 84 3.39 29.20 15.37
N SER A 85 2.28 28.81 15.98
CA SER A 85 1.93 29.23 17.34
C SER A 85 2.98 28.73 18.36
N PRO A 86 3.03 29.30 19.59
CA PRO A 86 3.90 28.78 20.65
C PRO A 86 3.72 27.28 20.89
N ASP A 87 2.47 26.79 20.88
CA ASP A 87 2.14 25.38 21.10
C ASP A 87 2.60 24.49 19.93
N GLU A 88 2.55 25.00 18.70
CA GLU A 88 2.96 24.27 17.49
C GLU A 88 4.48 24.21 17.27
N LYS A 89 5.25 25.07 17.96
CA LYS A 89 6.72 25.06 17.86
C LYS A 89 7.33 23.77 18.42
N GLU A 90 6.64 23.14 19.37
CA GLU A 90 7.05 21.85 19.94
C GLU A 90 6.59 20.66 19.08
N MET A 91 5.59 20.86 18.21
CA MET A 91 5.09 19.81 17.32
C MET A 91 6.03 19.55 16.13
N ILE A 92 6.20 18.27 15.83
CA ILE A 92 6.88 17.80 14.61
C ILE A 92 5.99 18.06 13.39
N GLY A 93 6.62 18.44 12.29
CA GLY A 93 5.96 18.69 11.01
C GLY A 93 5.50 20.14 10.86
N SER A 94 5.21 20.49 9.61
CA SER A 94 4.53 21.73 9.22
C SER A 94 3.24 21.37 8.49
N SER A 95 2.35 22.34 8.29
CA SER A 95 1.17 22.20 7.43
C SER A 95 1.24 23.22 6.29
N PHE A 96 0.52 22.95 5.19
CA PHE A 96 0.40 23.92 4.11
C PHE A 96 -0.25 25.23 4.58
N GLU A 97 -1.14 25.17 5.57
CA GLU A 97 -1.72 26.33 6.22
C GLU A 97 -0.68 27.16 6.98
N ILE A 98 0.16 26.53 7.81
CA ILE A 98 1.27 27.21 8.51
C ILE A 98 2.21 27.85 7.49
N MET A 99 2.52 27.14 6.41
CA MET A 99 3.41 27.62 5.35
C MET A 99 2.82 28.83 4.62
N ASP A 100 1.54 28.79 4.25
CA ASP A 100 0.87 29.90 3.55
C ASP A 100 0.78 31.16 4.45
N ASN A 101 0.44 30.96 5.73
CA ASN A 101 0.46 32.02 6.73
C ASN A 101 1.85 32.59 6.94
N SER A 102 2.88 31.73 6.94
CA SER A 102 4.28 32.16 7.07
C SER A 102 4.72 33.02 5.87
N PHE A 103 4.32 32.65 4.66
CA PHE A 103 4.58 33.49 3.48
C PHE A 103 3.84 34.81 3.53
N GLN A 104 2.58 34.82 4.00
CA GLN A 104 1.85 36.08 4.19
C GLN A 104 2.60 37.02 5.15
N MET A 105 3.03 36.51 6.31
CA MET A 105 3.81 37.30 7.29
C MET A 105 5.13 37.83 6.72
N LEU A 106 5.78 37.07 5.84
CA LEU A 106 7.03 37.50 5.20
C LEU A 106 6.79 38.58 4.14
N LEU A 107 5.69 38.49 3.39
CA LEU A 107 5.26 39.53 2.44
C LEU A 107 4.90 40.83 3.16
N ASP A 108 4.17 40.74 4.28
CA ASP A 108 3.74 41.91 5.04
C ASP A 108 4.91 42.68 5.68
N ARG A 109 6.01 41.98 5.97
CA ARG A 109 7.25 42.57 6.54
C ARG A 109 8.22 43.09 5.49
N SER A 110 8.01 42.76 4.22
CA SER A 110 8.92 43.13 3.15
C SER A 110 8.87 44.62 2.85
N SER A 111 10.03 45.17 2.49
CA SER A 111 10.17 46.54 1.98
C SER A 111 9.54 46.73 0.59
N GLN A 112 9.44 45.65 -0.18
CA GLN A 112 8.77 45.63 -1.48
C GLN A 112 7.30 45.21 -1.37
N ARG A 113 6.43 45.87 -2.13
CA ARG A 113 5.01 45.50 -2.24
C ARG A 113 4.81 44.36 -3.23
N SER A 114 3.98 43.39 -2.83
CA SER A 114 3.48 42.33 -3.70
C SER A 114 2.54 42.91 -4.75
N THR A 115 2.74 42.53 -6.01
CA THR A 115 1.83 42.88 -7.12
C THR A 115 0.78 41.80 -7.34
N ASN A 116 1.13 40.54 -7.05
CA ASN A 116 0.21 39.40 -7.04
C ASN A 116 0.63 38.43 -5.95
N VAL A 117 -0.11 38.44 -4.84
CA VAL A 117 0.20 37.66 -3.63
C VAL A 117 0.32 36.16 -3.94
N SER A 118 -0.57 35.61 -4.77
CA SER A 118 -0.56 34.17 -5.10
C SER A 118 0.69 33.77 -5.88
N ILE A 119 1.06 34.54 -6.90
CA ILE A 119 2.26 34.29 -7.72
C ILE A 119 3.52 34.49 -6.88
N ASP A 120 3.55 35.54 -6.07
CA ASP A 120 4.66 35.85 -5.18
C ASP A 120 4.90 34.71 -4.19
N LYS A 121 3.86 34.25 -3.47
CA LYS A 121 3.94 33.09 -2.57
C LYS A 121 4.42 31.82 -3.27
N LYS A 122 3.92 31.51 -4.47
CA LYS A 122 4.40 30.37 -5.29
C LYS A 122 5.90 30.51 -5.63
N THR A 123 6.36 31.73 -5.91
CA THR A 123 7.77 32.02 -6.18
C THR A 123 8.63 31.83 -4.94
N MET A 124 8.16 32.31 -3.76
CA MET A 124 8.83 32.06 -2.48
C MET A 124 8.98 30.56 -2.20
N LEU A 125 7.89 29.81 -2.38
CA LEU A 125 7.89 28.37 -2.21
C LEU A 125 8.92 27.71 -3.12
N LYS A 126 8.92 28.02 -4.42
CA LYS A 126 9.87 27.45 -5.40
C LYS A 126 11.33 27.76 -5.04
N ALA A 127 11.64 29.00 -4.64
CA ALA A 127 13.00 29.42 -4.29
C ALA A 127 13.53 28.70 -3.05
N LEU A 128 12.74 28.71 -1.96
CA LEU A 128 13.07 28.05 -0.70
C LEU A 128 13.16 26.53 -0.87
N TRP A 129 12.25 25.96 -1.66
CA TRP A 129 12.26 24.54 -2.02
C TRP A 129 13.56 24.15 -2.73
N LYS A 130 13.95 24.87 -3.78
CA LYS A 130 15.21 24.66 -4.49
C LYS A 130 16.42 24.78 -3.56
N ALA A 131 16.41 25.73 -2.62
CA ALA A 131 17.49 25.88 -1.65
C ALA A 131 17.65 24.65 -0.74
N LEU A 132 16.54 24.05 -0.27
CA LEU A 132 16.59 22.77 0.46
C LEU A 132 17.10 21.62 -0.41
N HIS A 133 16.67 21.56 -1.67
CA HIS A 133 17.13 20.53 -2.61
C HIS A 133 18.66 20.59 -2.82
N SER A 134 19.18 21.77 -3.15
CA SER A 134 20.62 21.99 -3.32
C SER A 134 21.39 21.74 -2.03
N SER A 135 20.85 22.14 -0.87
CA SER A 135 21.43 21.84 0.44
C SER A 135 21.51 20.34 0.69
N ALA A 136 20.45 19.58 0.40
CA ALA A 136 20.44 18.12 0.56
C ALA A 136 21.47 17.43 -0.33
N ALA A 137 21.63 17.89 -1.57
CA ALA A 137 22.66 17.39 -2.49
C ALA A 137 24.09 17.68 -1.97
N PHE A 138 24.34 18.90 -1.47
CA PHE A 138 25.61 19.24 -0.83
C PHE A 138 25.88 18.35 0.40
N LEU A 139 24.90 18.19 1.29
CA LEU A 139 25.02 17.39 2.51
C LEU A 139 25.35 15.93 2.20
N GLU A 140 24.76 15.38 1.15
CA GLU A 140 25.06 14.03 0.70
C GLU A 140 26.50 13.91 0.20
N ASN A 141 26.91 14.77 -0.74
CA ASN A 141 28.25 14.71 -1.31
C ASN A 141 29.33 14.91 -0.22
N TYR A 142 29.08 15.84 0.70
CA TYR A 142 29.95 16.09 1.85
C TYR A 142 30.01 14.86 2.78
N ALA A 143 28.87 14.24 3.09
CA ALA A 143 28.83 13.03 3.90
C ALA A 143 29.53 11.84 3.22
N TYR A 144 29.37 11.66 1.91
CA TYR A 144 30.08 10.65 1.13
C TYR A 144 31.59 10.84 1.20
N TRP A 145 32.05 12.07 0.97
CA TRP A 145 33.46 12.40 1.06
C TRP A 145 34.04 12.11 2.45
N ILE A 146 33.32 12.47 3.53
CA ILE A 146 33.73 12.11 4.89
C ILE A 146 33.80 10.59 5.08
N LEU A 147 32.78 9.87 4.61
CA LEU A 147 32.67 8.41 4.77
C LEU A 147 33.69 7.64 3.94
N ASP A 148 34.18 8.20 2.83
CA ASP A 148 35.25 7.59 2.03
C ASP A 148 36.64 7.86 2.66
N ASN A 149 36.81 9.00 3.34
CA ASN A 149 38.06 9.42 3.98
C ASN A 149 38.07 9.23 5.51
N TYR A 150 37.15 8.41 6.05
CA TYR A 150 36.97 8.32 7.49
C TYR A 150 38.18 7.78 8.26
N LYS A 151 39.13 7.09 7.62
CA LYS A 151 40.30 6.52 8.33
C LYS A 151 41.37 7.55 8.67
N THR A 152 41.44 8.64 7.91
CA THR A 152 42.51 9.66 8.01
C THR A 152 42.07 10.89 8.81
N ARG A 153 40.77 11.04 9.08
CA ARG A 153 40.18 12.28 9.61
C ARG A 153 39.63 12.14 11.02
N LEU A 154 40.16 12.84 12.02
CA LEU A 154 39.64 12.74 13.40
C LEU A 154 38.26 13.38 13.62
N ASP A 155 37.79 14.24 12.72
CA ASP A 155 36.55 15.02 12.87
C ASP A 155 35.32 14.40 12.19
N THR A 156 35.47 13.24 11.51
CA THR A 156 34.42 12.55 10.75
C THR A 156 33.12 12.44 11.51
N VAL A 157 33.14 11.96 12.76
CA VAL A 157 31.91 11.71 13.55
C VAL A 157 31.19 13.02 13.85
N LYS A 158 31.93 14.09 14.19
CA LYS A 158 31.36 15.40 14.48
C LYS A 158 30.69 16.00 13.24
N GLN A 159 31.38 15.98 12.10
CA GLN A 159 30.84 16.55 10.88
C GLN A 159 29.69 15.72 10.30
N LEU A 160 29.80 14.39 10.31
CA LEU A 160 28.71 13.51 9.91
C LEU A 160 27.47 13.70 10.80
N SER A 161 27.67 13.93 12.10
CA SER A 161 26.56 14.26 13.01
C SER A 161 25.85 15.56 12.62
N ILE A 162 26.56 16.55 12.09
CA ILE A 162 25.92 17.78 11.56
C ILE A 162 25.10 17.40 10.34
N CYS A 163 25.68 16.71 9.35
CA CYS A 163 24.96 16.30 8.14
C CYS A 163 23.68 15.53 8.43
N LEU A 164 23.77 14.48 9.27
CA LEU A 164 22.62 13.65 9.62
C LEU A 164 21.54 14.45 10.38
N ARG A 165 21.93 15.36 11.28
CA ARG A 165 20.97 16.22 11.99
C ARG A 165 20.32 17.23 11.06
N THR A 166 21.04 17.77 10.09
CA THR A 166 20.47 18.69 9.09
C THR A 166 19.45 17.95 8.20
N PHE A 167 19.75 16.72 7.76
CA PHE A 167 18.77 15.87 7.07
C PHE A 167 17.52 15.62 7.92
N VAL A 168 17.70 15.25 9.20
CA VAL A 168 16.60 15.07 10.16
C VAL A 168 15.77 16.34 10.29
N MET A 169 16.42 17.49 10.42
CA MET A 169 15.76 18.79 10.59
C MET A 169 14.89 19.15 9.39
N ILE A 170 15.37 18.92 8.16
CA ILE A 170 14.60 19.12 6.93
C ILE A 170 13.38 18.20 6.90
N MET A 171 13.59 16.90 7.12
CA MET A 171 12.50 15.91 7.03
C MET A 171 11.44 16.09 8.12
N LEU A 172 11.80 16.58 9.31
CA LEU A 172 10.84 16.78 10.41
C LEU A 172 10.13 18.14 10.37
N ASN A 173 10.62 19.15 9.64
CA ASN A 173 10.08 20.52 9.68
C ASN A 173 9.59 21.05 8.32
N CYS A 174 9.53 20.20 7.30
CA CYS A 174 8.99 20.54 5.99
C CYS A 174 7.71 19.73 5.71
N CYS A 175 6.74 20.32 5.02
CA CYS A 175 5.55 19.62 4.52
C CYS A 175 5.54 19.47 2.98
N HIS A 176 6.47 20.13 2.28
CA HIS A 176 6.54 20.04 0.82
C HIS A 176 7.03 18.64 0.39
N ARG A 177 6.19 17.93 -0.37
CA ARG A 177 6.44 16.55 -0.81
C ARG A 177 7.80 16.39 -1.49
N GLY A 178 8.09 17.24 -2.48
CA GLY A 178 9.36 17.18 -3.21
C GLY A 178 10.55 17.30 -2.27
N ALA A 179 10.43 18.12 -1.21
CA ALA A 179 11.51 18.35 -0.25
C ALA A 179 11.83 17.17 0.61
N ILE A 180 10.78 16.57 1.12
CA ILE A 180 10.90 15.36 1.90
C ILE A 180 11.48 14.24 1.03
N GLU A 181 11.01 14.10 -0.23
CA GLU A 181 11.46 13.04 -1.13
C GLU A 181 12.92 13.20 -1.55
N ALA A 182 13.35 14.39 -2.04
CA ALA A 182 14.73 14.60 -2.47
C ALA A 182 15.72 14.48 -1.31
N THR A 183 15.41 15.13 -0.17
CA THR A 183 16.20 15.02 1.06
C THR A 183 16.26 13.58 1.54
N GLY A 184 15.12 12.88 1.49
CA GLY A 184 15.00 11.49 1.86
C GLY A 184 15.82 10.55 1.00
N VAL A 185 15.90 10.79 -0.30
CA VAL A 185 16.74 10.03 -1.23
C VAL A 185 18.23 10.22 -0.91
N ALA A 186 18.67 11.47 -0.74
CA ALA A 186 20.03 11.82 -0.33
C ALA A 186 20.41 11.17 1.01
N PHE A 187 19.56 11.32 2.02
CA PHE A 187 19.71 10.70 3.33
C PHE A 187 19.80 9.17 3.24
N GLY A 188 18.91 8.52 2.48
CA GLY A 188 18.90 7.07 2.29
C GLY A 188 20.19 6.54 1.69
N ARG A 189 20.80 7.26 0.75
CA ARG A 189 22.12 6.92 0.18
C ARG A 189 23.23 6.96 1.21
N VAL A 190 23.28 8.02 2.03
CA VAL A 190 24.23 8.14 3.15
C VAL A 190 24.05 7.01 4.17
N ILE A 191 22.81 6.73 4.58
CA ILE A 191 22.53 5.64 5.53
C ILE A 191 22.92 4.28 4.95
N LYS A 192 22.64 4.00 3.68
CA LYS A 192 23.07 2.76 3.02
C LYS A 192 24.60 2.60 3.04
N LYS A 193 25.35 3.68 2.84
CA LYS A 193 26.82 3.68 2.95
C LYS A 193 27.27 3.35 4.38
N ILE A 194 26.63 3.92 5.40
CA ILE A 194 26.90 3.61 6.81
C ILE A 194 26.56 2.15 7.13
N CYS A 195 25.44 1.62 6.63
CA CYS A 195 25.05 0.22 6.82
C CYS A 195 26.01 -0.75 6.12
N THR A 196 26.56 -0.38 4.96
CA THR A 196 27.63 -1.13 4.30
C THR A 196 28.89 -1.17 5.18
N LEU A 197 29.22 -0.08 5.87
CA LEU A 197 30.33 -0.05 6.84
C LEU A 197 30.03 -0.94 8.05
N LYS A 198 28.80 -0.91 8.58
CA LYS A 198 28.32 -1.80 9.64
C LYS A 198 28.51 -3.27 9.27
N GLY A 199 28.05 -3.71 8.09
CA GLY A 199 28.20 -5.10 7.64
C GLY A 199 29.67 -5.54 7.55
N ARG A 200 30.57 -4.66 7.07
CA ARG A 200 32.02 -4.94 7.04
C ARG A 200 32.62 -5.15 8.43
N LEU A 201 32.18 -4.40 9.43
CA LEU A 201 32.66 -4.54 10.81
C LEU A 201 32.26 -5.90 11.41
N VAL A 202 31.05 -6.37 11.09
CA VAL A 202 30.55 -7.66 11.56
C VAL A 202 31.26 -8.82 10.85
N VAL A 203 31.33 -8.80 9.51
CA VAL A 203 31.91 -9.90 8.72
C VAL A 203 33.40 -10.09 8.98
N ARG A 204 34.17 -9.00 9.12
CA ARG A 204 35.63 -9.08 9.27
C ARG A 204 36.11 -9.24 10.71
N ASN A 205 35.19 -9.25 11.70
CA ASN A 205 35.55 -9.13 13.13
C ASN A 205 36.53 -7.97 13.39
N ASP A 206 36.48 -6.92 12.56
CA ASP A 206 37.39 -5.77 12.62
C ASP A 206 36.91 -4.76 13.66
N HIS A 207 36.70 -5.25 14.89
CA HIS A 207 36.31 -4.45 16.04
C HIS A 207 37.40 -3.45 16.48
N ARG A 208 38.57 -3.49 15.84
CA ARG A 208 39.71 -2.60 16.13
C ARG A 208 39.56 -1.23 15.48
N ASN A 209 38.72 -1.08 14.46
CA ASN A 209 38.45 0.21 13.82
C ASN A 209 37.49 1.07 14.66
N ARG A 210 38.04 1.76 15.67
CA ARG A 210 37.30 2.64 16.60
C ARG A 210 36.43 3.65 15.88
N GLN A 211 36.92 4.20 14.77
CA GLN A 211 36.23 5.27 14.05
C GLN A 211 35.03 4.77 13.26
N ALA A 212 35.16 3.65 12.55
CA ALA A 212 34.03 3.01 11.89
C ALA A 212 32.94 2.63 12.91
N LYS A 213 33.33 2.12 14.08
CA LYS A 213 32.41 1.83 15.18
C LYS A 213 31.67 3.08 15.64
N SER A 214 32.36 4.20 15.87
CA SER A 214 31.71 5.46 16.27
C SER A 214 30.76 6.03 15.21
N ILE A 215 31.03 5.82 13.91
CA ILE A 215 30.11 6.20 12.82
C ILE A 215 28.80 5.41 12.88
N VAL A 216 28.90 4.08 13.07
CA VAL A 216 27.73 3.21 13.18
C VAL A 216 26.94 3.52 14.45
N GLU A 217 27.62 3.70 15.58
CA GLU A 217 27.00 4.10 16.86
C GLU A 217 26.29 5.46 16.78
N LEU A 218 26.83 6.42 16.02
CA LEU A 218 26.17 7.69 15.76
C LEU A 218 24.82 7.49 15.04
N ALA A 219 24.82 6.70 13.95
CA ALA A 219 23.61 6.41 13.19
C ALA A 219 22.57 5.64 14.03
N GLU A 220 23.01 4.63 14.79
CA GLU A 220 22.15 3.88 15.70
C GLU A 220 21.56 4.78 16.80
N LYS A 221 22.36 5.68 17.38
CA LYS A 221 21.89 6.65 18.39
C LYS A 221 20.82 7.56 17.81
N ILE A 222 21.06 8.11 16.61
CA ILE A 222 20.07 8.95 15.92
C ILE A 222 18.78 8.16 15.69
N PHE A 223 18.86 6.95 15.12
CA PHE A 223 17.69 6.11 14.90
C PHE A 223 16.90 5.84 16.19
N ARG A 224 17.59 5.46 17.28
CA ARG A 224 16.96 5.20 18.58
C ARG A 224 16.31 6.43 19.20
N THR A 225 16.86 7.62 18.97
CA THR A 225 16.21 8.87 19.38
C THR A 225 14.95 9.11 18.56
N LEU A 226 15.00 8.90 17.25
CA LEU A 226 13.87 9.15 16.35
C LEU A 226 12.68 8.25 16.66
N ILE A 227 12.88 6.94 16.82
CA ILE A 227 11.78 5.99 17.07
C ILE A 227 11.13 6.16 18.44
N ARG A 228 11.72 6.97 19.34
CA ARG A 228 11.16 7.33 20.65
C ARG A 228 10.44 8.67 20.66
N LEU A 229 10.39 9.37 19.53
CA LEU A 229 9.67 10.62 19.44
C LEU A 229 8.17 10.36 19.65
N GLU A 230 7.57 11.09 20.59
CA GLU A 230 6.13 11.10 20.78
C GLU A 230 5.50 11.95 19.68
N LEU A 231 4.93 11.29 18.69
CA LEU A 231 4.27 11.95 17.57
C LEU A 231 2.84 12.28 17.99
N GLN A 232 2.55 13.58 18.06
CA GLN A 232 1.22 14.08 18.40
C GLN A 232 0.32 14.07 17.16
N GLY A 233 -0.87 13.49 17.31
CA GLY A 233 -1.94 13.51 16.31
C GLY A 233 -1.94 12.38 15.28
N ASN A 234 -3.03 12.33 14.52
CA ASN A 234 -3.29 11.29 13.51
C ASN A 234 -2.97 11.76 12.07
N ASP A 235 -2.40 12.96 11.91
CA ASP A 235 -2.09 13.50 10.57
C ASP A 235 -0.77 12.95 10.02
N PHE A 236 -0.90 11.89 9.23
CA PHE A 236 0.20 11.29 8.46
C PHE A 236 0.94 12.33 7.60
N ARG A 237 0.27 13.37 7.08
CA ARG A 237 0.90 14.34 6.18
C ARG A 237 1.99 15.14 6.89
N ARG A 238 1.74 15.54 8.15
CA ARG A 238 2.72 16.21 9.01
C ARG A 238 3.90 15.29 9.36
N CYS A 239 3.66 13.99 9.46
CA CYS A 239 4.66 12.98 9.82
C CYS A 239 5.35 12.30 8.62
N ARG A 240 5.10 12.75 7.38
CA ARG A 240 5.59 12.06 6.18
C ARG A 240 7.11 11.96 6.13
N GLY A 241 7.82 13.03 6.50
CA GLY A 241 9.29 13.00 6.53
C GLY A 241 9.86 12.16 7.66
N TYR A 242 9.18 12.09 8.81
CA TYR A 242 9.52 11.11 9.86
C TYR A 242 9.45 9.67 9.33
N LEU A 243 8.33 9.31 8.71
CA LEU A 243 8.12 7.97 8.17
C LEU A 243 9.15 7.60 7.11
N TRP A 244 9.44 8.54 6.21
CA TRP A 244 10.44 8.33 5.17
C TRP A 244 11.86 8.18 5.74
N MET A 245 12.19 8.90 6.80
CA MET A 245 13.47 8.79 7.50
C MET A 245 13.65 7.44 8.19
N ILE A 246 12.65 6.99 8.98
CA ILE A 246 12.68 5.66 9.60
C ILE A 246 12.77 4.57 8.53
N HIS A 247 12.01 4.71 7.45
CA HIS A 247 12.06 3.81 6.30
C HIS A 247 13.45 3.72 5.68
N ASN A 248 14.14 4.85 5.50
CA ASN A 248 15.50 4.91 4.97
C ASN A 248 16.53 4.17 5.84
N PHE A 249 16.39 4.20 7.17
CA PHE A 249 17.23 3.39 8.05
C PHE A 249 17.02 1.90 7.84
N ILE A 250 15.75 1.47 7.87
CA ILE A 250 15.41 0.06 7.79
C ILE A 250 15.78 -0.53 6.43
N LYS A 251 15.43 0.14 5.32
CA LYS A 251 15.76 -0.34 3.97
C LYS A 251 17.26 -0.29 3.65
N GLY A 252 18.01 0.59 4.33
CA GLY A 252 19.45 0.72 4.16
C GLY A 252 20.23 -0.45 4.77
N ASP A 253 19.64 -1.14 5.74
CA ASP A 253 20.24 -2.22 6.52
C ASP A 253 19.90 -3.57 5.91
N THR A 254 20.68 -3.95 4.88
CA THR A 254 20.51 -5.22 4.16
C THR A 254 21.05 -6.43 4.93
N ASP A 255 21.83 -6.19 5.99
CA ASP A 255 22.49 -7.22 6.78
C ASP A 255 21.66 -7.51 8.03
N ASN A 256 20.74 -8.47 7.92
CA ASN A 256 19.74 -8.83 8.93
C ASN A 256 20.33 -9.49 10.19
N ASN A 257 21.63 -9.34 10.46
CA ASN A 257 22.28 -9.85 11.66
C ASN A 257 21.46 -9.46 12.91
N ALA A 258 20.90 -10.49 13.55
CA ALA A 258 19.60 -10.38 14.20
C ALA A 258 19.56 -9.43 15.40
N GLU A 259 20.69 -9.08 16.05
CA GLU A 259 20.66 -8.23 17.25
C GLU A 259 20.75 -6.71 16.97
N ARG A 260 21.26 -6.30 15.81
CA ARG A 260 21.44 -4.88 15.48
C ARG A 260 20.67 -4.43 14.25
N SER A 261 19.74 -5.24 13.76
CA SER A 261 18.84 -4.86 12.67
C SER A 261 17.99 -3.65 13.06
N TYR A 262 17.95 -2.62 12.22
CA TYR A 262 17.07 -1.47 12.47
C TYR A 262 15.58 -1.86 12.49
N LEU A 263 15.18 -2.87 11.70
CA LEU A 263 13.82 -3.40 11.73
C LEU A 263 13.49 -3.97 13.12
N ARG A 264 14.35 -4.84 13.64
CA ARG A 264 14.13 -5.45 14.96
C ARG A 264 14.15 -4.40 16.08
N ILE A 265 15.09 -3.46 16.04
CA ILE A 265 15.14 -2.35 17.00
C ILE A 265 13.84 -1.54 16.96
N TYR A 266 13.27 -1.28 15.78
CA TYR A 266 12.00 -0.58 15.64
C TYR A 266 10.87 -1.36 16.31
N ILE A 267 10.77 -2.66 16.03
CA ILE A 267 9.75 -3.56 16.59
C ILE A 267 9.83 -3.61 18.12
N GLU A 268 11.03 -3.80 18.67
CA GLU A 268 11.27 -3.92 20.11
C GLU A 268 10.96 -2.63 20.86
N VAL A 269 11.46 -1.49 20.37
CA VAL A 269 11.27 -0.19 21.05
C VAL A 269 9.81 0.26 21.01
N ASN A 270 9.11 0.00 19.90
CA ASN A 270 7.68 0.30 19.78
C ASN A 270 6.78 -0.77 20.45
N ARG A 271 7.37 -1.83 21.04
CA ARG A 271 6.65 -2.93 21.69
C ARG A 271 5.56 -3.52 20.81
N LEU A 272 5.82 -3.64 19.51
CA LEU A 272 4.83 -4.19 18.59
C LEU A 272 4.57 -5.66 18.97
N PRO A 273 3.30 -6.13 18.95
CA PRO A 273 2.94 -7.48 19.35
C PRO A 273 3.26 -8.49 18.24
N LEU A 274 4.50 -8.48 17.75
CA LEU A 274 5.03 -9.38 16.73
C LEU A 274 5.79 -10.53 17.40
N LEU A 275 5.69 -11.72 16.83
CA LEU A 275 6.29 -12.98 17.29
C LEU A 275 5.83 -13.43 18.70
N GLN A 276 4.79 -12.81 19.27
CA GLN A 276 4.24 -13.20 20.57
C GLN A 276 3.34 -14.44 20.47
N SER A 277 3.38 -15.29 21.50
CA SER A 277 2.52 -16.46 21.63
C SER A 277 1.19 -16.05 22.27
N GLY A 278 0.20 -15.75 21.43
CA GLY A 278 -1.13 -15.32 21.85
C GLY A 278 -1.29 -13.81 21.75
N MET A 279 -2.28 -13.37 20.98
CA MET A 279 -2.57 -11.94 20.81
C MET A 279 -3.55 -11.48 21.86
N ILE A 280 -3.12 -10.55 22.70
CA ILE A 280 -3.99 -9.79 23.59
C ILE A 280 -4.45 -8.58 22.80
N ALA A 281 -5.74 -8.48 22.48
CA ALA A 281 -6.32 -7.36 21.71
C ALA A 281 -5.88 -5.98 22.24
N GLU A 282 -5.66 -5.87 23.55
CA GLU A 282 -5.14 -4.68 24.25
C GLU A 282 -3.76 -4.19 23.75
N ALA A 283 -2.89 -5.09 23.28
CA ALA A 283 -1.57 -4.71 22.74
C ALA A 283 -1.70 -4.14 21.32
N THR A 284 -2.62 -4.68 20.53
CA THR A 284 -2.92 -4.19 19.19
C THR A 284 -3.61 -2.83 19.26
N ASP A 285 -4.43 -2.58 20.27
CA ASP A 285 -5.17 -1.32 20.40
C ASP A 285 -4.31 -0.07 20.57
N LYS A 286 -3.08 -0.25 21.05
CA LYS A 286 -2.10 0.82 21.25
C LYS A 286 -1.37 1.20 19.96
N ILE A 287 -1.56 0.47 18.86
CA ILE A 287 -0.87 0.75 17.60
C ILE A 287 -1.48 1.99 16.94
N SER A 288 -0.66 3.02 16.74
CA SER A 288 -1.07 4.32 16.19
C SER A 288 -1.19 4.31 14.66
N VAL A 289 -1.85 5.33 14.11
CA VAL A 289 -1.96 5.57 12.66
C VAL A 289 -0.58 5.63 12.01
N ILE A 290 0.37 6.32 12.65
CA ILE A 290 1.73 6.48 12.12
C ILE A 290 2.49 5.15 12.13
N GLN A 291 2.32 4.33 13.17
CA GLN A 291 2.91 2.99 13.21
C GLN A 291 2.34 2.09 12.12
N LEU A 292 1.03 2.13 11.86
CA LEU A 292 0.41 1.38 10.75
C LEU A 292 0.96 1.80 9.39
N HIS A 293 1.12 3.11 9.15
CA HIS A 293 1.75 3.59 7.92
C HIS A 293 3.22 3.18 7.81
N GLN A 294 3.97 3.19 8.92
CA GLN A 294 5.36 2.74 8.93
C GLN A 294 5.46 1.23 8.59
N LEU A 295 4.61 0.40 9.17
CA LEU A 295 4.52 -1.03 8.86
C LEU A 295 4.14 -1.25 7.40
N ASN A 296 3.21 -0.46 6.86
CA ASN A 296 2.82 -0.52 5.45
C ASN A 296 4.02 -0.23 4.52
N LEU A 297 4.84 0.78 4.84
CA LEU A 297 6.06 1.08 4.07
C LEU A 297 7.05 -0.09 4.11
N MET A 298 7.24 -0.74 5.27
CA MET A 298 8.12 -1.90 5.39
C MET A 298 7.61 -3.09 4.56
N VAL A 299 6.31 -3.36 4.57
CA VAL A 299 5.73 -4.45 3.77
C VAL A 299 5.88 -4.17 2.27
N ARG A 300 5.71 -2.92 1.81
CA ARG A 300 5.83 -2.60 0.38
C ARG A 300 7.27 -2.63 -0.15
N GLU A 301 8.25 -2.59 0.72
CA GLU A 301 9.65 -2.47 0.35
C GLU A 301 10.22 -3.78 -0.17
N ALA A 302 10.64 -3.78 -1.44
CA ALA A 302 11.15 -4.97 -2.11
C ALA A 302 12.47 -5.46 -1.50
N THR A 303 13.31 -4.54 -1.00
CA THR A 303 14.59 -4.88 -0.36
C THR A 303 14.42 -5.62 0.98
N LEU A 304 13.23 -5.56 1.58
CA LEU A 304 12.89 -6.24 2.85
C LEU A 304 12.05 -7.50 2.64
N ASN A 305 11.88 -7.97 1.40
CA ASN A 305 10.93 -9.03 1.05
C ASN A 305 11.08 -10.29 1.90
N GLU A 306 12.30 -10.77 2.13
CA GLU A 306 12.52 -12.00 2.91
C GLU A 306 12.36 -11.74 4.42
N THR A 307 12.93 -10.66 4.93
CA THR A 307 12.89 -10.33 6.37
C THR A 307 11.47 -10.07 6.86
N ILE A 308 10.65 -9.37 6.07
CA ILE A 308 9.30 -9.01 6.49
C ILE A 308 8.34 -10.21 6.51
N LEU A 309 8.67 -11.29 5.79
CA LEU A 309 7.86 -12.52 5.78
C LEU A 309 7.85 -13.22 7.15
N GLU A 310 8.90 -13.04 7.97
CA GLU A 310 8.93 -13.54 9.35
C GLU A 310 7.79 -12.93 10.20
N TYR A 311 7.40 -11.69 9.91
CA TYR A 311 6.40 -10.94 10.66
C TYR A 311 5.01 -10.94 10.00
N ILE A 312 4.86 -11.51 8.79
CA ILE A 312 3.66 -11.32 7.96
C ILE A 312 2.39 -11.88 8.61
N ASP A 313 2.53 -12.94 9.40
CA ASP A 313 1.42 -13.57 10.13
C ASP A 313 0.83 -12.63 11.19
N ASP A 314 1.68 -12.06 12.05
CA ASP A 314 1.25 -11.12 13.07
C ASP A 314 0.80 -9.77 12.46
N LEU A 315 1.45 -9.31 11.39
CA LEU A 315 1.05 -8.09 10.67
C LEU A 315 -0.34 -8.21 10.05
N MET A 316 -0.71 -9.39 9.52
CA MET A 316 -2.04 -9.64 9.00
C MET A 316 -3.10 -9.46 10.10
N ILE A 317 -2.84 -9.99 11.29
CA ILE A 317 -3.80 -9.87 12.40
C ILE A 317 -3.88 -8.43 12.91
N ILE A 318 -2.75 -7.72 13.01
CA ILE A 318 -2.74 -6.30 13.35
C ILE A 318 -3.61 -5.50 12.37
N ALA A 319 -3.45 -5.73 11.06
CA ALA A 319 -4.24 -5.05 10.05
C ALA A 319 -5.74 -5.34 10.19
N LEU A 320 -6.11 -6.61 10.39
CA LEU A 320 -7.51 -7.03 10.56
C LEU A 320 -8.15 -6.49 11.83
N GLU A 321 -7.43 -6.47 12.95
CA GLU A 321 -7.92 -5.93 14.23
C GLU A 321 -8.10 -4.42 14.16
N ARG A 322 -7.10 -3.69 13.65
CA ARG A 322 -7.17 -2.22 13.54
C ARG A 322 -8.17 -1.73 12.51
N PHE A 323 -8.51 -2.57 11.51
CA PHE A 323 -9.60 -2.28 10.58
C PHE A 323 -10.98 -2.18 11.27
N LYS A 324 -11.16 -2.81 12.45
CA LYS A 324 -12.40 -2.72 13.23
C LYS A 324 -12.54 -1.43 14.04
N SER A 325 -11.48 -0.61 14.11
CA SER A 325 -11.49 0.65 14.87
C SER A 325 -12.64 1.57 14.43
N THR A 326 -13.23 2.33 15.37
CA THR A 326 -14.20 3.38 15.03
C THR A 326 -13.55 4.65 14.47
N ASP A 327 -12.23 4.79 14.60
CA ASP A 327 -11.47 5.93 14.07
C ASP A 327 -11.08 5.72 12.59
N TRP A 328 -11.51 6.63 11.71
CA TRP A 328 -11.33 6.51 10.26
C TRP A 328 -9.86 6.46 9.82
N PRO A 329 -8.95 7.33 10.31
CA PRO A 329 -7.53 7.28 9.96
C PRO A 329 -6.89 5.94 10.34
N ILE A 330 -7.26 5.36 11.49
CA ILE A 330 -6.77 4.04 11.93
C ILE A 330 -7.25 2.96 10.97
N ARG A 331 -8.55 2.92 10.65
CA ARG A 331 -9.10 1.96 9.68
C ARG A 331 -8.44 2.08 8.32
N ASN A 332 -8.24 3.29 7.82
CA ASN A 332 -7.63 3.53 6.51
C ASN A 332 -6.16 3.08 6.48
N ALA A 333 -5.38 3.40 7.52
CA ALA A 333 -3.98 2.94 7.61
C ALA A 333 -3.90 1.41 7.73
N ALA A 334 -4.81 0.79 8.47
CA ALA A 334 -4.91 -0.67 8.59
C ALA A 334 -5.29 -1.33 7.25
N LEU A 335 -6.23 -0.73 6.50
CA LEU A 335 -6.61 -1.19 5.16
C LEU A 335 -5.44 -1.12 4.18
N GLN A 336 -4.64 -0.04 4.22
CA GLN A 336 -3.45 0.07 3.38
C GLN A 336 -2.41 -1.00 3.72
N LEU A 337 -2.16 -1.23 5.01
CA LEU A 337 -1.29 -2.31 5.47
C LEU A 337 -1.80 -3.67 4.99
N TYR A 338 -3.10 -3.95 5.17
CA TYR A 338 -3.75 -5.17 4.69
C TYR A 338 -3.55 -5.39 3.19
N SER A 339 -3.85 -4.38 2.37
CA SER A 339 -3.71 -4.46 0.91
C SER A 339 -2.28 -4.76 0.48
N SER A 340 -1.28 -4.19 1.15
CA SER A 340 0.13 -4.49 0.89
C SER A 340 0.51 -5.91 1.29
N ILE A 341 -0.01 -6.41 2.41
CA ILE A 341 0.20 -7.80 2.87
C ILE A 341 -0.41 -8.77 1.86
N VAL A 342 -1.67 -8.54 1.46
CA VAL A 342 -2.37 -9.37 0.47
C VAL A 342 -1.60 -9.40 -0.85
N THR A 343 -1.18 -8.23 -1.35
CA THR A 343 -0.38 -8.15 -2.59
C THR A 343 0.93 -8.92 -2.49
N LYS A 344 1.60 -8.90 -1.33
CA LYS A 344 2.84 -9.68 -1.11
C LYS A 344 2.59 -11.18 -1.06
N LEU A 345 1.47 -11.61 -0.48
CA LEU A 345 1.13 -13.03 -0.34
C LEU A 345 0.60 -13.65 -1.63
N VAL A 346 -0.25 -12.94 -2.35
CA VAL A 346 -0.96 -13.48 -3.53
C VAL A 346 -0.45 -12.95 -4.87
N GLY A 347 0.46 -11.99 -4.84
CA GLY A 347 0.93 -11.28 -6.02
C GLY A 347 -0.11 -10.30 -6.59
N GLN A 348 0.24 -9.68 -7.72
CA GLN A 348 -0.71 -8.91 -8.52
C GLN A 348 -1.49 -9.85 -9.43
N ARG A 349 -2.79 -9.58 -9.62
CA ARG A 349 -3.65 -10.37 -10.51
C ARG A 349 -3.12 -10.27 -11.94
N GLN A 350 -2.61 -11.38 -12.46
CA GLN A 350 -2.18 -11.44 -13.86
C GLN A 350 -3.39 -11.40 -14.79
N GLN A 351 -3.27 -10.70 -15.92
CA GLN A 351 -4.27 -10.75 -16.97
C GLN A 351 -4.22 -12.14 -17.62
N CYS A 352 -5.35 -12.84 -17.64
CA CYS A 352 -5.47 -14.09 -18.38
C CYS A 352 -5.73 -13.75 -19.85
N SER A 353 -4.81 -14.13 -20.74
CA SER A 353 -4.91 -13.87 -22.18
C SER A 353 -5.73 -14.92 -22.93
N ASP A 354 -6.30 -15.89 -22.24
CA ASP A 354 -7.06 -16.98 -22.84
C ASP A 354 -8.53 -16.57 -23.04
N PRO A 355 -8.99 -16.38 -24.30
CA PRO A 355 -10.35 -15.92 -24.58
C PRO A 355 -11.42 -16.94 -24.20
N ASP A 356 -11.05 -18.22 -24.06
CA ASP A 356 -11.97 -19.32 -23.71
C ASP A 356 -11.89 -19.66 -22.20
N CYS A 357 -11.32 -18.77 -21.40
CA CYS A 357 -11.18 -18.92 -19.96
C CYS A 357 -12.37 -18.26 -19.23
N ASP A 358 -13.44 -19.03 -19.05
CA ASP A 358 -14.63 -18.61 -18.31
C ASP A 358 -14.43 -18.52 -16.78
N TRP A 359 -13.33 -19.07 -16.26
CA TRP A 359 -12.94 -19.04 -14.86
C TRP A 359 -11.47 -18.67 -14.69
N LEU A 360 -11.21 -17.48 -14.16
CA LEU A 360 -9.86 -16.97 -14.03
C LEU A 360 -9.01 -17.82 -13.08
N PRO A 361 -7.80 -18.24 -13.51
CA PRO A 361 -6.93 -19.08 -12.69
C PRO A 361 -6.45 -18.34 -11.45
N VAL A 362 -6.33 -19.10 -10.36
CA VAL A 362 -5.79 -18.63 -9.09
C VAL A 362 -4.43 -19.28 -8.86
N TYR A 363 -3.40 -18.46 -8.70
CA TYR A 363 -2.03 -18.94 -8.66
C TYR A 363 -1.61 -19.44 -7.27
N VAL A 364 -2.22 -18.95 -6.20
CA VAL A 364 -1.83 -19.26 -4.82
C VAL A 364 -2.64 -20.42 -4.27
N SER A 365 -1.94 -21.41 -3.71
CA SER A 365 -2.59 -22.53 -3.03
C SER A 365 -2.99 -22.14 -1.60
N LEU A 366 -4.14 -22.62 -1.14
CA LEU A 366 -4.55 -22.54 0.26
C LEU A 366 -3.51 -23.13 1.22
N ASN A 367 -2.69 -24.08 0.78
CA ASN A 367 -1.60 -24.60 1.61
C ASN A 367 -0.57 -23.53 1.97
N GLU A 368 -0.24 -22.64 1.04
CA GLU A 368 0.69 -21.55 1.34
C GLU A 368 0.13 -20.62 2.41
N LEU A 369 -1.18 -20.36 2.37
CA LEU A 369 -1.89 -19.63 3.42
C LEU A 369 -1.74 -20.35 4.76
N ILE A 370 -2.05 -21.64 4.82
CA ILE A 370 -2.04 -22.44 6.06
C ILE A 370 -0.66 -22.44 6.71
N PHE A 371 0.41 -22.54 5.92
CA PHE A 371 1.78 -22.59 6.43
C PHE A 371 2.39 -21.23 6.73
N LYS A 372 2.12 -20.19 5.92
CA LYS A 372 2.70 -18.85 6.10
C LYS A 372 1.93 -18.00 7.11
N LEU A 373 0.63 -18.27 7.30
CA LEU A 373 -0.28 -17.47 8.12
C LEU A 373 -0.97 -18.30 9.21
N VAL A 374 -0.21 -19.07 9.98
CA VAL A 374 -0.77 -20.02 10.96
C VAL A 374 -1.67 -19.31 11.99
N LYS A 375 -1.20 -18.21 12.57
CA LYS A 375 -1.94 -17.45 13.59
C LYS A 375 -3.10 -16.69 12.94
N ALA A 376 -2.87 -16.04 11.80
CA ALA A 376 -3.88 -15.23 11.13
C ALA A 376 -5.02 -16.10 10.60
N ASN A 377 -4.75 -17.32 10.13
CA ASN A 377 -5.82 -18.27 9.78
C ASN A 377 -6.70 -18.62 10.98
N LYS A 378 -6.10 -18.91 12.14
CA LYS A 378 -6.86 -19.19 13.37
C LYS A 378 -7.69 -17.97 13.78
N TYR A 379 -7.12 -16.77 13.68
CA TYR A 379 -7.82 -15.52 13.94
C TYR A 379 -8.99 -15.31 12.97
N ILE A 380 -8.76 -15.42 11.65
CA ILE A 380 -9.80 -15.29 10.63
C ILE A 380 -10.94 -16.29 10.88
N LEU A 381 -10.61 -17.56 11.12
CA LEU A 381 -11.63 -18.58 11.41
C LEU A 381 -12.40 -18.25 12.69
N LYS A 382 -11.74 -17.80 13.75
CA LYS A 382 -12.40 -17.35 14.98
C LYS A 382 -13.38 -16.20 14.72
N GLU A 383 -12.96 -15.17 13.99
CA GLU A 383 -13.79 -14.01 13.66
C GLU A 383 -14.98 -14.40 12.77
N LEU A 384 -14.74 -15.23 11.75
CA LEU A 384 -15.81 -15.72 10.91
C LEU A 384 -16.77 -16.59 11.73
N ARG A 385 -16.32 -17.46 12.63
CA ARG A 385 -17.21 -18.30 13.46
C ARG A 385 -18.13 -17.52 14.37
N SER A 386 -17.78 -16.28 14.73
CA SER A 386 -18.49 -15.50 15.74
C SER A 386 -20.01 -15.58 15.59
N THR A 387 -20.69 -15.77 16.72
CA THR A 387 -22.17 -15.73 16.79
C THR A 387 -22.70 -14.32 16.64
N ASP A 388 -21.87 -13.32 16.96
CA ASP A 388 -22.18 -11.92 16.74
C ASP A 388 -22.12 -11.60 15.25
N ARG A 389 -22.90 -10.59 14.85
CA ARG A 389 -22.94 -10.15 13.45
C ARG A 389 -21.60 -9.54 13.08
N VAL A 390 -20.78 -10.30 12.36
CA VAL A 390 -19.55 -9.80 11.72
C VAL A 390 -19.91 -8.65 10.78
N SER A 391 -19.16 -7.56 10.82
CA SER A 391 -19.45 -6.39 9.99
C SER A 391 -19.28 -6.71 8.50
N THR A 392 -20.19 -6.20 7.67
CA THR A 392 -20.15 -6.40 6.21
C THR A 392 -18.81 -5.98 5.59
N PRO A 393 -18.18 -4.84 5.95
CA PRO A 393 -16.87 -4.47 5.42
C PRO A 393 -15.76 -5.47 5.77
N PHE A 394 -15.77 -6.01 7.00
CA PHE A 394 -14.78 -7.01 7.42
C PHE A 394 -14.97 -8.32 6.65
N LEU A 395 -16.22 -8.76 6.45
CA LEU A 395 -16.52 -9.94 5.64
C LEU A 395 -16.04 -9.77 4.20
N ILE A 396 -16.32 -8.63 3.57
CA ILE A 396 -15.85 -8.34 2.21
C ILE A 396 -14.33 -8.44 2.15
N LEU A 397 -13.64 -7.78 3.08
CA LEU A 397 -12.18 -7.74 3.15
C LEU A 397 -11.58 -9.16 3.23
N VAL A 398 -12.04 -9.98 4.18
CA VAL A 398 -11.55 -11.35 4.38
C VAL A 398 -11.90 -12.26 3.20
N LEU A 399 -13.14 -12.20 2.70
CA LEU A 399 -13.58 -13.05 1.60
C LEU A 399 -12.91 -12.66 0.29
N GLU A 400 -12.57 -11.38 0.07
CA GLU A 400 -11.80 -10.97 -1.10
C GLU A 400 -10.41 -11.60 -1.10
N PHE A 401 -9.75 -11.67 0.06
CA PHE A 401 -8.47 -12.36 0.19
C PHE A 401 -8.58 -13.87 0.01
N LEU A 402 -9.58 -14.50 0.63
CA LEU A 402 -9.83 -15.93 0.45
C LEU A 402 -10.21 -16.26 -1.01
N SER A 403 -10.81 -15.31 -1.75
CA SER A 403 -11.11 -15.48 -3.18
C SER A 403 -9.88 -15.47 -4.09
N LYS A 404 -8.69 -15.24 -3.52
CA LYS A 404 -7.39 -15.25 -4.23
C LYS A 404 -6.57 -16.50 -3.90
N VAL A 405 -7.15 -17.48 -3.19
CA VAL A 405 -6.48 -18.75 -2.87
C VAL A 405 -7.33 -19.95 -3.28
N GLU A 406 -6.68 -20.99 -3.78
CA GLU A 406 -7.35 -22.20 -4.26
C GLU A 406 -6.93 -23.44 -3.47
N TYR A 407 -7.92 -24.27 -3.12
CA TYR A 407 -7.65 -25.60 -2.60
C TYR A 407 -7.16 -26.50 -3.74
N ARG A 408 -5.99 -27.10 -3.52
CA ARG A 408 -5.41 -28.12 -4.39
C ARG A 408 -5.16 -29.37 -3.55
N VAL A 409 -5.54 -30.54 -4.07
CA VAL A 409 -5.53 -31.83 -3.36
C VAL A 409 -4.10 -32.37 -3.23
N TYR A 410 -3.25 -31.69 -2.46
CA TYR A 410 -1.88 -32.14 -2.16
C TYR A 410 -1.81 -33.14 -1.00
N ASN A 411 -2.95 -33.52 -0.42
CA ASN A 411 -3.05 -34.48 0.70
C ASN A 411 -2.19 -34.13 1.93
N VAL A 412 -2.14 -32.85 2.28
CA VAL A 412 -1.36 -32.34 3.42
C VAL A 412 -2.06 -32.65 4.74
N LEU A 413 -1.29 -33.07 5.76
CA LEU A 413 -1.80 -33.37 7.11
C LEU A 413 -2.44 -32.13 7.75
N GLY A 414 -3.62 -32.27 8.38
CA GLY A 414 -4.33 -31.17 9.05
C GLY A 414 -5.06 -30.18 8.11
N GLN A 415 -4.80 -30.24 6.80
CA GLN A 415 -5.45 -29.36 5.81
C GLN A 415 -6.96 -29.61 5.72
N LYS A 416 -7.39 -30.88 5.83
CA LYS A 416 -8.78 -31.29 5.66
C LYS A 416 -9.74 -30.62 6.64
N SER A 417 -9.37 -30.52 7.93
CA SER A 417 -10.25 -29.89 8.93
C SER A 417 -10.46 -28.40 8.66
N ILE A 418 -9.39 -27.68 8.32
CA ILE A 418 -9.43 -26.25 7.98
C ILE A 418 -10.31 -26.02 6.74
N ILE A 419 -10.17 -26.86 5.70
CA ILE A 419 -10.97 -26.74 4.47
C ILE A 419 -12.46 -26.97 4.76
N VAL A 420 -12.80 -28.05 5.46
CA VAL A 420 -14.20 -28.38 5.82
C VAL A 420 -14.83 -27.22 6.58
N GLU A 421 -14.06 -26.61 7.47
CA GLU A 421 -14.50 -25.47 8.24
C GLU A 421 -14.76 -24.24 7.36
N TYR A 422 -13.81 -23.84 6.50
CA TYR A 422 -14.04 -22.75 5.57
C TYR A 422 -15.24 -23.01 4.66
N ARG A 423 -15.40 -24.24 4.14
CA ARG A 423 -16.57 -24.63 3.32
C ARG A 423 -17.88 -24.40 4.09
N SER A 424 -17.94 -24.80 5.35
CA SER A 424 -19.12 -24.59 6.21
C SER A 424 -19.44 -23.10 6.41
N LEU A 425 -18.41 -22.27 6.60
CA LEU A 425 -18.55 -20.83 6.78
C LEU A 425 -19.01 -20.16 5.48
N MET A 426 -18.40 -20.50 4.34
CA MET A 426 -18.81 -19.96 3.04
C MET A 426 -20.27 -20.33 2.72
N TRP A 427 -20.66 -21.58 2.98
CA TRP A 427 -22.05 -22.03 2.84
C TRP A 427 -23.02 -21.20 3.69
N ARG A 428 -22.63 -20.90 4.93
CA ARG A 428 -23.41 -20.01 5.80
C ARG A 428 -23.53 -18.60 5.21
N TYR A 429 -22.48 -18.05 4.62
CA TYR A 429 -22.50 -16.69 4.04
C TYR A 429 -23.22 -16.57 2.69
N LEU A 430 -23.58 -17.67 2.03
CA LEU A 430 -24.42 -17.64 0.81
C LEU A 430 -25.79 -17.00 1.06
N ARG A 431 -26.28 -16.96 2.30
CA ARG A 431 -27.56 -16.32 2.65
C ARG A 431 -27.45 -14.87 3.13
N HIS A 432 -26.24 -14.30 3.12
CA HIS A 432 -26.00 -12.95 3.62
C HIS A 432 -26.83 -11.92 2.84
N GLU A 433 -27.24 -10.82 3.48
CA GLU A 433 -28.06 -9.76 2.86
C GLU A 433 -27.31 -8.99 1.77
N ASN A 434 -26.00 -8.78 1.95
CA ASN A 434 -25.15 -8.05 1.02
C ASN A 434 -24.71 -8.97 -0.12
N ASP A 435 -24.87 -8.48 -1.35
CA ASP A 435 -24.60 -9.25 -2.55
C ASP A 435 -23.13 -9.55 -2.82
N GLN A 436 -22.25 -8.61 -2.51
CA GLN A 436 -20.82 -8.79 -2.67
C GLN A 436 -20.32 -9.89 -1.74
N VAL A 437 -20.82 -9.93 -0.49
CA VAL A 437 -20.52 -11.02 0.45
C VAL A 437 -20.98 -12.37 -0.12
N ARG A 438 -22.20 -12.47 -0.67
CA ARG A 438 -22.68 -13.73 -1.27
C ARG A 438 -21.82 -14.15 -2.47
N THR A 439 -21.46 -13.19 -3.32
CA THR A 439 -20.65 -13.45 -4.52
C THR A 439 -19.25 -13.92 -4.12
N LEU A 440 -18.58 -13.23 -3.19
CA LEU A 440 -17.27 -13.64 -2.69
C LEU A 440 -17.32 -14.99 -1.95
N ALA A 441 -18.36 -15.23 -1.14
CA ALA A 441 -18.56 -16.52 -0.48
C ALA A 441 -18.75 -17.66 -1.49
N ALA A 442 -19.51 -17.44 -2.57
CA ALA A 442 -19.67 -18.41 -3.65
C ALA A 442 -18.35 -18.67 -4.40
N THR A 443 -17.56 -17.61 -4.66
CA THR A 443 -16.22 -17.73 -5.25
C THR A 443 -15.30 -18.55 -4.35
N CYS A 444 -15.20 -18.21 -3.06
CA CYS A 444 -14.39 -18.94 -2.09
C CYS A 444 -14.85 -20.40 -1.99
N PHE A 445 -16.15 -20.66 -1.88
CA PHE A 445 -16.69 -22.02 -1.82
C PHE A 445 -16.29 -22.84 -3.06
N THR A 446 -16.35 -22.23 -4.24
CA THR A 446 -15.93 -22.87 -5.51
C THR A 446 -14.42 -23.15 -5.54
N GLN A 447 -13.60 -22.21 -5.07
CA GLN A 447 -12.14 -22.36 -5.01
C GLN A 447 -11.70 -23.39 -3.97
N LEU A 448 -12.50 -23.60 -2.93
CA LEU A 448 -12.27 -24.59 -1.89
C LEU A 448 -12.64 -26.01 -2.30
N HIS A 449 -13.14 -26.25 -3.51
CA HIS A 449 -13.43 -27.59 -4.03
C HIS A 449 -12.54 -27.93 -5.22
N ASP A 450 -12.10 -29.17 -5.26
CA ASP A 450 -11.35 -29.72 -6.38
C ASP A 450 -12.23 -29.82 -7.64
N PHE A 451 -11.65 -29.42 -8.78
CA PHE A 451 -12.39 -29.38 -10.04
C PHE A 451 -12.52 -30.76 -10.70
N TYR A 452 -11.69 -31.74 -10.33
CA TYR A 452 -11.69 -33.06 -10.97
C TYR A 452 -12.70 -33.99 -10.32
N ASP A 453 -12.61 -34.17 -9.00
CA ASP A 453 -13.39 -35.17 -8.28
C ASP A 453 -14.57 -34.59 -7.50
N GLU A 454 -14.37 -33.48 -6.78
CA GLU A 454 -15.36 -33.00 -5.83
C GLU A 454 -16.51 -32.25 -6.51
N ILE A 455 -16.20 -31.34 -7.44
CA ILE A 455 -17.22 -30.55 -8.15
C ILE A 455 -18.26 -31.45 -8.83
N PRO A 456 -17.90 -32.44 -9.68
CA PRO A 456 -18.90 -33.29 -10.35
C PRO A 456 -19.81 -34.04 -9.37
N ARG A 457 -19.26 -34.57 -8.27
CA ARG A 457 -20.03 -35.29 -7.23
C ARG A 457 -21.00 -34.40 -6.46
N LEU A 458 -20.74 -33.10 -6.40
CA LEU A 458 -21.58 -32.14 -5.68
C LEU A 458 -22.70 -31.54 -6.55
N MET A 459 -22.58 -31.58 -7.89
CA MET A 459 -23.50 -30.87 -8.80
C MET A 459 -24.96 -31.27 -8.63
N GLU A 460 -25.27 -32.57 -8.59
CA GLU A 460 -26.65 -33.04 -8.43
C GLU A 460 -27.27 -32.51 -7.13
N ASN A 461 -26.56 -32.63 -6.01
CA ASN A 461 -27.03 -32.12 -4.71
C ASN A 461 -27.19 -30.60 -4.70
N LEU A 462 -26.30 -29.85 -5.34
CA LEU A 462 -26.40 -28.39 -5.41
C LEU A 462 -27.61 -27.94 -6.24
N ILE A 463 -27.88 -28.62 -7.36
CA ILE A 463 -29.07 -28.36 -8.21
C ILE A 463 -30.35 -28.69 -7.43
N ILE A 464 -30.41 -29.82 -6.74
CA ILE A 464 -31.54 -30.17 -5.87
C ILE A 464 -31.75 -29.09 -4.80
N CYS A 465 -30.69 -28.73 -4.06
CA CYS A 465 -30.75 -27.69 -3.03
C CYS A 465 -31.23 -26.34 -3.59
N PHE A 466 -30.81 -25.96 -4.79
CA PHE A 466 -31.25 -24.71 -5.42
C PHE A 466 -32.77 -24.69 -5.64
N PHE A 467 -33.34 -25.76 -6.20
CA PHE A 467 -34.78 -25.84 -6.48
C PHE A 467 -35.63 -26.08 -5.21
N THR A 468 -35.05 -26.59 -4.12
CA THR A 468 -35.77 -26.79 -2.84
C THR A 468 -35.61 -25.66 -1.82
N ALA A 469 -34.64 -24.74 -1.97
CA ALA A 469 -34.33 -23.67 -1.00
C ALA A 469 -35.28 -22.45 -1.04
N ARG A 470 -36.59 -22.68 -0.97
CA ARG A 470 -37.63 -21.67 -1.27
C ARG A 470 -37.74 -20.53 -0.25
N ARG A 471 -37.42 -20.77 1.02
CA ARG A 471 -37.66 -19.82 2.12
C ARG A 471 -36.59 -18.73 2.26
N ASN A 472 -35.52 -18.78 1.46
CA ASN A 472 -34.43 -17.83 1.56
C ASN A 472 -33.89 -17.48 0.17
N GLU A 473 -34.42 -16.41 -0.41
CA GLU A 473 -34.04 -15.96 -1.75
C GLU A 473 -32.56 -15.58 -1.86
N ASN A 474 -31.99 -14.97 -0.81
CA ASN A 474 -30.55 -14.67 -0.75
C ASN A 474 -29.72 -15.96 -0.83
N PHE A 475 -30.11 -17.00 -0.11
CA PHE A 475 -29.44 -18.29 -0.15
C PHE A 475 -29.59 -18.97 -1.52
N ARG A 476 -30.79 -18.94 -2.12
CA ARG A 476 -31.01 -19.41 -3.51
C ARG A 476 -30.09 -18.68 -4.51
N TYR A 477 -29.97 -17.36 -4.36
CA TYR A 477 -29.07 -16.56 -5.18
C TYR A 477 -27.60 -16.96 -4.99
N GLY A 478 -27.16 -17.15 -3.75
CA GLY A 478 -25.81 -17.63 -3.45
C GLY A 478 -25.54 -19.03 -4.03
N LEU A 479 -26.48 -19.97 -3.92
CA LEU A 479 -26.39 -21.30 -4.51
C LEU A 479 -26.28 -21.25 -6.05
N LEU A 480 -27.09 -20.40 -6.68
CA LEU A 480 -27.04 -20.20 -8.13
C LEU A 480 -25.65 -19.72 -8.58
N LYS A 481 -25.04 -18.80 -7.83
CA LYS A 481 -23.65 -18.37 -8.07
C LYS A 481 -22.66 -19.51 -7.89
N VAL A 482 -22.80 -20.33 -6.85
CA VAL A 482 -21.94 -21.51 -6.65
C VAL A 482 -22.03 -22.47 -7.84
N ILE A 483 -23.24 -22.81 -8.30
CA ILE A 483 -23.44 -23.67 -9.46
C ILE A 483 -22.75 -23.06 -10.68
N GLN A 484 -23.05 -21.79 -10.98
CA GLN A 484 -22.46 -21.10 -12.13
C GLN A 484 -20.92 -21.10 -12.09
N PHE A 485 -20.33 -20.80 -10.94
CA PHE A 485 -18.89 -20.75 -10.75
C PHE A 485 -18.24 -22.14 -10.81
N MET A 486 -18.86 -23.16 -10.24
CA MET A 486 -18.37 -24.54 -10.28
C MET A 486 -18.39 -25.11 -11.70
N VAL A 487 -19.45 -24.86 -12.47
CA VAL A 487 -19.51 -25.25 -13.89
C VAL A 487 -18.39 -24.59 -14.67
N ARG A 488 -18.22 -23.26 -14.54
CA ARG A 488 -17.15 -22.52 -15.23
C ARG A 488 -15.76 -23.01 -14.83
N LYS A 489 -15.50 -23.18 -13.53
CA LYS A 489 -14.24 -23.71 -12.99
C LYS A 489 -13.93 -25.10 -13.56
N ARG A 490 -14.92 -26.00 -13.56
CA ARG A 490 -14.77 -27.35 -14.12
C ARG A 490 -14.41 -27.27 -15.60
N LEU A 491 -15.19 -26.55 -16.40
CA LEU A 491 -14.98 -26.46 -17.85
C LEU A 491 -13.62 -25.85 -18.19
N SER A 492 -13.25 -24.72 -17.58
CA SER A 492 -11.97 -24.06 -17.84
C SER A 492 -10.79 -24.94 -17.43
N ASN A 493 -10.79 -25.49 -16.22
CA ASN A 493 -9.67 -26.30 -15.74
C ASN A 493 -9.59 -27.67 -16.44
N ALA A 494 -10.73 -28.31 -16.74
CA ALA A 494 -10.74 -29.58 -17.46
C ALA A 494 -10.25 -29.42 -18.90
N ARG A 495 -10.62 -28.35 -19.59
CA ARG A 495 -10.06 -28.03 -20.92
C ARG A 495 -8.55 -27.84 -20.85
N LEU A 496 -8.05 -27.12 -19.85
CA LEU A 496 -6.61 -26.87 -19.69
C LEU A 496 -5.81 -28.14 -19.35
N VAL A 497 -6.39 -29.05 -18.56
CA VAL A 497 -5.70 -30.27 -18.09
C VAL A 497 -5.82 -31.44 -19.06
N PHE A 498 -7.01 -31.66 -19.63
CA PHE A 498 -7.31 -32.83 -20.48
C PHE A 498 -7.35 -32.48 -21.98
N GLY A 499 -7.34 -31.20 -22.35
CA GLY A 499 -7.35 -30.77 -23.74
C GLY A 499 -8.54 -31.34 -24.51
N LYS A 500 -8.25 -32.11 -25.56
CA LYS A 500 -9.26 -32.73 -26.45
C LYS A 500 -9.99 -33.93 -25.83
N GLU A 501 -9.49 -34.48 -24.72
CA GLU A 501 -10.12 -35.64 -24.05
C GLU A 501 -11.35 -35.23 -23.22
N PHE A 502 -11.51 -33.92 -22.95
CA PHE A 502 -12.66 -33.40 -22.24
C PHE A 502 -13.76 -32.96 -23.21
N ASP A 503 -14.87 -33.69 -23.23
CA ASP A 503 -16.06 -33.28 -23.95
C ASP A 503 -16.88 -32.26 -23.14
N ARG A 504 -16.78 -31.00 -23.55
CA ARG A 504 -17.54 -29.88 -22.98
C ARG A 504 -19.05 -30.10 -23.10
N GLU A 505 -19.53 -30.55 -24.26
CA GLU A 505 -20.96 -30.67 -24.53
C GLU A 505 -21.56 -31.86 -23.78
N GLU A 506 -20.80 -32.95 -23.63
CA GLU A 506 -21.23 -34.08 -22.80
C GLU A 506 -21.49 -33.63 -21.36
N TYR A 507 -20.56 -32.88 -20.75
CA TYR A 507 -20.73 -32.39 -19.38
C TYR A 507 -21.90 -31.40 -19.26
N LEU A 508 -22.04 -30.48 -20.24
CA LEU A 508 -23.16 -29.54 -20.25
C LEU A 508 -24.51 -30.25 -20.43
N GLU A 509 -24.59 -31.28 -21.28
CA GLU A 509 -25.80 -32.10 -21.46
C GLU A 509 -26.20 -32.82 -20.17
N GLN A 510 -25.23 -33.41 -19.45
CA GLN A 510 -25.49 -34.02 -18.14
C GLN A 510 -26.11 -33.01 -17.16
N LEU A 511 -25.59 -31.79 -17.13
CA LEU A 511 -26.13 -30.71 -16.28
C LEU A 511 -27.52 -30.25 -16.75
N ARG A 512 -27.76 -30.14 -18.07
CA ARG A 512 -29.09 -29.85 -18.63
C ARG A 512 -30.10 -30.90 -18.18
N HIS A 513 -29.73 -32.19 -18.23
CA HIS A 513 -30.57 -33.29 -17.77
C HIS A 513 -30.88 -33.19 -16.27
N LEU A 514 -29.89 -32.91 -15.42
CA LEU A 514 -30.11 -32.72 -13.98
C LEU A 514 -31.03 -31.53 -13.69
N VAL A 515 -30.84 -30.40 -14.39
CA VAL A 515 -31.72 -29.24 -14.27
C VAL A 515 -33.15 -29.60 -14.68
N ALA A 516 -33.34 -30.28 -15.81
CA ALA A 516 -34.66 -30.70 -16.27
C ALA A 516 -35.35 -31.68 -15.31
N LYS A 517 -34.58 -32.63 -14.75
CA LYS A 517 -35.06 -33.62 -13.77
C LYS A 517 -35.54 -32.99 -12.48
N TYR A 518 -34.84 -31.97 -11.98
CA TYR A 518 -35.09 -31.39 -10.65
C TYR A 518 -35.81 -30.05 -10.65
N CYS A 519 -35.92 -29.36 -11.79
CA CYS A 519 -36.71 -28.14 -11.95
C CYS A 519 -38.17 -28.28 -11.44
N PRO A 520 -38.88 -29.41 -11.65
CA PRO A 520 -40.23 -29.59 -11.12
C PRO A 520 -40.33 -29.54 -9.59
N LEU A 521 -39.21 -29.69 -8.86
CA LEU A 521 -39.18 -29.52 -7.41
C LEU A 521 -39.34 -28.04 -6.98
N ASP A 522 -39.23 -27.08 -7.90
CA ASP A 522 -39.49 -25.67 -7.60
C ASP A 522 -40.98 -25.33 -7.81
N ASP A 523 -41.79 -25.55 -6.78
CA ASP A 523 -43.20 -25.12 -6.73
C ASP A 523 -43.39 -23.63 -6.40
N GLY A 524 -42.29 -22.86 -6.33
CA GLY A 524 -42.30 -21.47 -5.91
C GLY A 524 -42.95 -20.54 -6.94
N ILE A 525 -44.15 -20.03 -6.64
CA ILE A 525 -44.87 -19.09 -7.53
C ILE A 525 -44.11 -17.74 -7.67
N ARG A 526 -43.27 -17.37 -6.69
CA ARG A 526 -42.59 -16.07 -6.62
C ARG A 526 -41.07 -16.17 -6.75
N ALA A 527 -40.49 -15.26 -7.52
CA ALA A 527 -39.03 -15.06 -7.65
C ALA A 527 -38.74 -13.59 -8.00
N SER A 528 -37.71 -12.97 -7.44
CA SER A 528 -37.32 -11.62 -7.86
C SER A 528 -36.80 -11.59 -9.29
N TYR A 529 -36.91 -10.43 -9.92
CA TYR A 529 -36.30 -10.14 -11.21
C TYR A 529 -34.80 -10.41 -11.22
N ARG A 530 -34.11 -10.13 -10.10
CA ARG A 530 -32.68 -10.39 -9.95
C ARG A 530 -32.36 -11.88 -10.07
N LEU A 531 -33.05 -12.73 -9.30
CA LEU A 531 -32.79 -14.17 -9.31
C LEU A 531 -33.03 -14.75 -10.71
N ARG A 532 -34.12 -14.34 -11.37
CA ARG A 532 -34.46 -14.77 -12.73
C ARG A 532 -33.41 -14.40 -13.77
N CYS A 533 -32.87 -13.18 -13.73
CA CYS A 533 -31.80 -12.77 -14.65
C CYS A 533 -30.58 -13.69 -14.54
N HIS A 534 -30.16 -13.99 -13.32
CA HIS A 534 -28.99 -14.86 -13.11
C HIS A 534 -29.31 -16.32 -13.42
N LEU A 535 -30.55 -16.76 -13.21
CA LEU A 535 -30.97 -18.11 -13.59
C LEU A 535 -30.98 -18.24 -15.12
N LEU A 536 -31.48 -17.22 -15.82
CA LEU A 536 -31.43 -17.17 -17.28
C LEU A 536 -29.99 -17.24 -17.78
N ASP A 537 -29.06 -16.47 -17.20
CA ASP A 537 -27.62 -16.53 -17.55
C ASP A 537 -27.06 -17.95 -17.39
N LEU A 538 -27.38 -18.66 -16.31
CA LEU A 538 -27.00 -20.06 -16.14
C LEU A 538 -27.65 -20.97 -17.19
N LEU A 539 -28.97 -20.88 -17.41
CA LEU A 539 -29.69 -21.74 -18.34
C LEU A 539 -29.17 -21.57 -19.78
N LEU A 540 -28.92 -20.32 -20.19
CA LEU A 540 -28.33 -20.06 -21.51
C LEU A 540 -26.90 -20.59 -21.60
N TYR A 541 -26.09 -20.43 -20.54
CA TYR A 541 -24.74 -20.99 -20.50
C TYR A 541 -24.74 -22.53 -20.57
N LEU A 542 -25.75 -23.17 -20.00
CA LEU A 542 -25.97 -24.61 -20.12
C LEU A 542 -26.51 -25.02 -21.48
N GLY A 543 -26.90 -24.11 -22.38
CA GLY A 543 -27.38 -24.41 -23.73
C GLY A 543 -28.90 -24.49 -23.90
N PHE A 544 -29.70 -24.11 -22.89
CA PHE A 544 -31.15 -23.99 -23.06
C PHE A 544 -31.51 -22.84 -24.01
N LYS A 545 -32.57 -23.01 -24.80
CA LYS A 545 -33.11 -21.99 -25.71
C LYS A 545 -34.20 -21.17 -25.04
N ARG A 546 -34.45 -19.97 -25.57
CA ARG A 546 -35.46 -19.02 -25.06
C ARG A 546 -36.86 -19.64 -24.89
N MET A 547 -37.24 -20.56 -25.78
CA MET A 547 -38.58 -21.16 -25.82
C MET A 547 -38.64 -22.52 -25.11
N ASP A 548 -37.56 -22.96 -24.47
CA ASP A 548 -37.59 -24.20 -23.69
C ASP A 548 -38.53 -24.03 -22.50
N SER A 549 -39.33 -25.07 -22.22
CA SER A 549 -40.37 -25.03 -21.18
C SER A 549 -39.82 -24.60 -19.82
N ILE A 550 -38.61 -25.06 -19.47
CA ILE A 550 -37.91 -24.71 -18.23
C ILE A 550 -37.59 -23.21 -18.18
N VAL A 551 -37.11 -22.62 -19.28
CA VAL A 551 -36.80 -21.18 -19.34
C VAL A 551 -38.07 -20.36 -19.19
N VAL A 552 -39.12 -20.73 -19.92
CA VAL A 552 -40.43 -20.05 -19.85
C VAL A 552 -41.00 -20.11 -18.44
N ASP A 553 -41.03 -21.30 -17.84
CA ASP A 553 -41.61 -21.52 -16.52
C ASP A 553 -40.84 -20.82 -15.40
N GLN A 554 -39.50 -20.96 -15.38
CA GLN A 554 -38.67 -20.48 -14.28
C GLN A 554 -38.28 -19.00 -14.36
N VAL A 555 -38.20 -18.45 -15.58
CA VAL A 555 -37.75 -17.06 -15.79
C VAL A 555 -38.93 -16.13 -16.06
N PHE A 556 -39.86 -16.52 -16.94
CA PHE A 556 -40.91 -15.63 -17.42
C PHE A 556 -42.25 -15.79 -16.68
N ASN A 557 -42.66 -17.02 -16.32
CA ASN A 557 -43.97 -17.30 -15.72
C ASN A 557 -44.03 -17.13 -14.18
N ARG A 558 -42.95 -16.71 -13.53
CA ARG A 558 -42.93 -16.45 -12.09
C ARG A 558 -43.53 -15.08 -11.75
N LEU A 559 -44.07 -14.90 -10.54
CA LEU A 559 -44.53 -13.59 -10.03
C LEU A 559 -43.43 -12.86 -9.25
N ALA A 560 -43.17 -11.60 -9.57
CA ALA A 560 -42.17 -10.81 -8.85
C ALA A 560 -42.77 -10.26 -7.55
N PRO A 561 -41.99 -10.15 -6.45
CA PRO A 561 -42.51 -9.63 -5.19
C PRO A 561 -42.88 -8.15 -5.27
N ASN A 562 -42.30 -7.39 -6.20
CA ASN A 562 -42.60 -5.99 -6.51
C ASN A 562 -42.16 -5.66 -7.95
N ASN A 563 -42.49 -4.46 -8.43
CA ASN A 563 -42.09 -3.99 -9.77
C ASN A 563 -40.69 -3.36 -9.82
N PHE A 564 -39.96 -3.31 -8.69
CA PHE A 564 -38.64 -2.70 -8.65
C PHE A 564 -37.64 -3.55 -9.43
N GLY A 565 -36.98 -2.94 -10.41
CA GLY A 565 -36.00 -3.60 -11.27
C GLY A 565 -36.56 -4.31 -12.52
N LEU A 566 -37.85 -4.14 -12.85
CA LEU A 566 -38.43 -4.70 -14.08
C LEU A 566 -37.71 -4.19 -15.35
N ASN A 567 -37.46 -2.88 -15.44
CA ASN A 567 -36.75 -2.30 -16.59
C ASN A 567 -35.32 -2.85 -16.72
N VAL A 568 -34.61 -2.99 -15.58
CA VAL A 568 -33.26 -3.59 -15.52
C VAL A 568 -33.30 -5.05 -15.94
N TYR A 569 -34.35 -5.79 -15.55
CA TYR A 569 -34.58 -7.16 -15.96
C TYR A 569 -34.77 -7.28 -17.46
N LEU A 570 -35.70 -6.51 -18.05
CA LEU A 570 -35.95 -6.53 -19.49
C LEU A 570 -34.69 -6.19 -20.30
N MET A 571 -33.95 -5.16 -19.85
CA MET A 571 -32.68 -4.76 -20.46
C MET A 571 -31.64 -5.88 -20.38
N ARG A 572 -31.44 -6.48 -19.20
CA ARG A 572 -30.47 -7.58 -19.01
C ARG A 572 -30.86 -8.84 -19.77
N THR A 573 -32.15 -9.20 -19.81
CA THR A 573 -32.60 -10.36 -20.57
C THR A 573 -32.30 -10.18 -22.06
N ASN A 574 -32.57 -8.99 -22.61
CA ASN A 574 -32.24 -8.70 -24.02
C ASN A 574 -30.73 -8.75 -24.27
N ALA A 575 -29.93 -8.16 -23.37
CA ALA A 575 -28.47 -8.21 -23.46
C ALA A 575 -27.93 -9.65 -23.41
N LEU A 576 -28.48 -10.53 -22.56
CA LEU A 576 -28.06 -11.93 -22.48
C LEU A 576 -28.38 -12.72 -23.75
N TYR A 577 -29.53 -12.47 -24.37
CA TYR A 577 -29.85 -13.09 -25.66
C TYR A 577 -28.96 -12.59 -26.79
N ASN A 578 -28.68 -11.28 -26.83
CA ASN A 578 -27.79 -10.69 -27.83
C ASN A 578 -26.34 -11.16 -27.65
N LYS A 579 -25.85 -11.29 -26.42
CA LYS A 579 -24.50 -11.81 -26.14
C LYS A 579 -24.29 -13.24 -26.66
N ASN A 580 -25.31 -14.09 -26.60
CA ASN A 580 -25.26 -15.45 -27.15
C ASN A 580 -25.48 -15.50 -28.68
N LEU A 581 -26.00 -14.43 -29.29
CA LEU A 581 -26.04 -14.26 -30.74
C LEU A 581 -24.68 -13.77 -31.28
N ASP A 582 -23.99 -12.90 -30.54
CA ASP A 582 -22.70 -12.32 -30.92
C ASP A 582 -21.49 -13.22 -30.59
N SER A 583 -21.66 -14.34 -29.89
CA SER A 583 -20.58 -15.34 -29.69
C SER A 583 -20.10 -16.02 -30.98
N SER A 584 -20.66 -15.69 -32.15
CA SER A 584 -20.06 -15.99 -33.46
C SER A 584 -19.10 -14.92 -34.00
N VAL A 585 -18.95 -13.75 -33.36
CA VAL A 585 -18.00 -12.70 -33.77
C VAL A 585 -17.44 -11.95 -32.55
N LEU A 586 -16.20 -12.29 -32.19
CA LEU A 586 -15.19 -11.52 -31.45
C LEU A 586 -15.55 -10.85 -30.10
N SER A 587 -14.79 -11.31 -29.11
CA SER A 587 -14.43 -10.66 -27.86
C SER A 587 -14.04 -9.19 -28.00
N SER A 588 -14.49 -8.36 -27.05
CA SER A 588 -13.63 -7.51 -26.19
C SER A 588 -14.43 -6.33 -25.65
N GLN A 589 -15.13 -6.50 -24.52
CA GLN A 589 -15.40 -5.38 -23.62
C GLN A 589 -15.25 -5.85 -22.18
N GLN A 590 -14.11 -5.46 -21.60
CA GLN A 590 -13.91 -5.40 -20.16
C GLN A 590 -15.01 -4.50 -19.58
N GLN A 591 -15.95 -5.08 -18.83
CA GLN A 591 -16.58 -4.34 -17.74
C GLN A 591 -15.52 -4.19 -16.66
N VAL A 592 -14.75 -3.11 -16.77
CA VAL A 592 -13.94 -2.57 -15.67
C VAL A 592 -14.93 -2.32 -14.53
N MET A 593 -14.75 -3.04 -13.43
CA MET A 593 -15.41 -2.68 -12.17
C MET A 593 -14.77 -1.36 -11.72
N GLU A 594 -15.49 -0.26 -11.88
CA GLU A 594 -15.27 0.99 -11.18
C GLU A 594 -15.46 0.75 -9.67
N TYR A 595 -14.39 0.27 -9.04
CA TYR A 595 -14.09 0.53 -7.64
C TYR A 595 -12.59 0.79 -7.55
N GLU A 596 -12.11 1.79 -8.30
CA GLU A 596 -11.18 2.70 -7.64
C GLU A 596 -12.02 3.39 -6.57
N VAL A 597 -11.74 3.07 -5.31
CA VAL A 597 -12.10 3.97 -4.23
C VAL A 597 -11.33 5.25 -4.54
N VAL A 598 -11.99 6.15 -5.26
CA VAL A 598 -11.66 7.56 -5.26
C VAL A 598 -11.68 7.94 -3.79
N ILE A 599 -10.50 8.17 -3.25
CA ILE A 599 -10.38 8.95 -2.03
C ILE A 599 -10.88 10.31 -2.47
N GLU A 600 -12.16 10.60 -2.22
CA GLU A 600 -12.72 11.94 -2.35
C GLU A 600 -11.88 12.85 -1.45
N GLY A 601 -10.92 13.49 -2.08
CA GLY A 601 -10.13 14.60 -1.58
C GLY A 601 -10.23 15.66 -2.66
N ASP A 602 -10.93 16.74 -2.30
CA ASP A 602 -11.03 18.01 -3.02
C ASP A 602 -11.79 18.00 -4.36
N GLU A 603 -13.11 18.21 -4.27
CA GLU A 603 -13.86 18.93 -5.31
C GLU A 603 -14.39 20.26 -4.75
N LYS A 604 -13.56 21.30 -4.91
CA LYS A 604 -13.88 22.61 -5.52
C LYS A 604 -12.53 23.12 -6.01
N GLY A 605 -12.20 23.01 -7.30
CA GLY A 605 -12.86 23.74 -8.36
C GLY A 605 -12.14 25.08 -8.49
N ASP A 606 -11.11 25.10 -9.34
CA ASP A 606 -10.79 26.24 -10.21
C ASP A 606 -9.87 25.70 -11.30
N ASP A 607 -10.53 25.38 -12.41
CA ASP A 607 -9.94 25.33 -13.73
C ASP A 607 -9.16 26.62 -14.00
N LEU A 608 -8.01 26.51 -14.67
CA LEU A 608 -7.74 27.19 -15.95
C LEU A 608 -6.26 27.00 -16.32
N GLU A 609 -6.11 26.13 -17.32
CA GLU A 609 -5.34 26.29 -18.56
C GLU A 609 -3.82 26.56 -18.55
N GLU A 610 -3.20 25.78 -19.43
CA GLU A 610 -1.84 25.82 -19.95
C GLU A 610 -1.44 27.22 -20.47
N ASP A 611 -0.32 27.72 -19.94
CA ASP A 611 0.86 28.21 -20.69
C ASP A 611 2.03 28.52 -19.73
#